data_AF-A0A1H6EB43-F1
#
_entry.id   AF-A0A1H6EB43-F1
#
_cell.length_a   1.000
_cell.length_b   1.000
_cell.length_c   1.000
_cell.angle_alpha   90.00
_cell.angle_beta   90.00
_cell.angle_gamma   90.00
#
_symmetry.space_group_name_H-M   'P 1'
#
loop_
_entity.id
_entity.type
_entity.pdbx_description
1 polymer ?
#
loop_
_entity_poly.entity_id
_entity_poly.type
_entity_poly.pdbx_seq_one_letter_code
_entity_poly.pdbx_strand_id
1 'polypeptide(L)'
;MSPASNGDERSLGELFSAATAELSALVHDEIALAKTEIRQDAKRAAVGSGALIMALAALFFAVPVGSVAAALGIHALGITLGWSFFIVFGAYLLIFAVLALLAYGRFKKVKKPERSIDSAKKTAAVLQKAKPHARPVEPQDAKPVGATAAAPALESKM
;
A
#
# COMPACT_ATOMS: atom_id res chain seq x y z
N MET A 1 -8.69 -11.74 57.28
CA MET A 1 -7.34 -11.18 57.23
C MET A 1 -6.99 -11.01 55.76
N SER A 2 -7.33 -9.86 55.17
CA SER A 2 -7.05 -9.56 53.76
C SER A 2 -5.75 -8.76 53.69
N PRO A 3 -4.75 -9.14 52.87
CA PRO A 3 -3.61 -8.28 52.63
C PRO A 3 -4.05 -7.12 51.73
N ALA A 4 -3.88 -5.90 52.23
CA ALA A 4 -3.87 -4.69 51.42
C ALA A 4 -2.64 -4.72 50.50
N SER A 5 -2.85 -4.75 49.18
CA SER A 5 -1.76 -4.51 48.23
C SER A 5 -1.71 -3.03 47.90
N ASN A 6 -0.61 -2.39 48.32
CA ASN A 6 -0.25 -1.00 48.14
C ASN A 6 -0.58 -0.45 46.74
N GLY A 7 -1.42 0.59 46.70
CA GLY A 7 -1.42 1.57 45.63
C GLY A 7 -0.26 2.55 45.83
N ASP A 8 0.23 3.08 44.70
CA ASP A 8 1.19 4.19 44.55
C ASP A 8 2.63 3.85 45.01
N GLU A 9 3.65 3.74 44.16
CA GLU A 9 3.96 4.50 42.94
C GLU A 9 4.61 3.54 41.92
N ARG A 10 3.94 3.29 40.78
CA ARG A 10 4.65 2.65 39.65
C ARG A 10 5.82 3.55 39.30
N SER A 11 7.04 3.02 39.33
CA SER A 11 8.21 3.85 39.07
C SER A 11 8.07 4.47 37.67
N LEU A 12 8.59 5.70 37.48
CA LEU A 12 8.57 6.36 36.17
C LEU A 12 9.16 5.46 35.06
N GLY A 13 10.10 4.59 35.41
CA GLY A 13 10.64 3.58 34.49
C GLY A 13 9.63 2.51 34.07
N GLU A 14 8.75 2.07 34.97
CA GLU A 14 7.69 1.10 34.66
C GLU A 14 6.56 1.71 33.83
N LEU A 15 6.21 2.98 34.05
CA LEU A 15 5.23 3.69 33.24
C LEU A 15 5.75 3.96 31.82
N PHE A 16 7.01 4.36 31.70
CA PHE A 16 7.66 4.57 30.41
C PHE A 16 7.86 3.27 29.63
N SER A 17 8.26 2.20 30.32
CA SER A 17 8.37 0.86 29.73
C SER A 17 7.02 0.37 29.21
N ALA A 18 5.96 0.52 30.00
CA ALA A 18 4.60 0.15 29.59
C ALA A 18 4.11 0.95 28.36
N ALA A 19 4.29 2.28 28.37
CA ALA A 19 3.90 3.12 27.23
C ALA A 19 4.70 2.78 25.96
N THR A 20 6.00 2.48 26.08
CA THR A 20 6.83 2.06 24.95
C THR A 20 6.40 0.69 24.43
N ALA A 21 6.01 -0.22 25.31
CA ALA A 21 5.49 -1.54 24.93
C ALA A 21 4.15 -1.42 24.19
N GLU A 22 3.23 -0.56 24.63
CA GLU A 22 1.95 -0.31 23.95
C GLU A 22 2.14 0.33 22.57
N LEU A 23 3.05 1.28 22.43
CA LEU A 23 3.40 1.87 21.12
C LEU A 23 4.02 0.82 20.19
N SER A 24 4.88 -0.06 20.72
CA SER A 24 5.48 -1.14 19.93
C SER A 24 4.42 -2.14 19.47
N ALA A 25 3.43 -2.45 20.32
CA ALA A 25 2.29 -3.30 19.97
C ALA A 25 1.44 -2.65 18.86
N LEU A 26 1.12 -1.35 18.97
CA LEU A 26 0.36 -0.63 17.94
C LEU A 26 1.07 -0.63 16.58
N VAL A 27 2.38 -0.36 16.56
CA VAL A 27 3.18 -0.39 15.31
C VAL A 27 3.19 -1.80 14.73
N HIS A 28 3.31 -2.83 15.56
CA HIS A 28 3.25 -4.21 15.11
C HIS A 28 1.90 -4.54 14.46
N ASP A 29 0.81 -4.09 15.07
CA ASP A 29 -0.55 -4.31 14.57
C ASP A 29 -0.80 -3.57 13.26
N GLU A 30 -0.33 -2.33 13.12
CA GLU A 30 -0.45 -1.55 11.88
C GLU A 30 0.34 -2.20 10.73
N ILE A 31 1.54 -2.73 11.03
CA ILE A 31 2.34 -3.49 10.06
C ILE A 31 1.63 -4.80 9.70
N ALA A 32 1.06 -5.49 10.69
CA ALA A 32 0.30 -6.71 10.45
C ALA A 32 -0.91 -6.42 9.54
N LEU A 33 -1.65 -5.34 9.79
CA LEU A 33 -2.78 -4.91 8.98
C LEU A 33 -2.35 -4.57 7.55
N ALA A 34 -1.37 -3.69 7.38
CA ALA A 34 -0.84 -3.31 6.07
C ALA A 34 -0.37 -4.55 5.28
N LYS A 35 0.25 -5.52 5.96
CA LYS A 35 0.66 -6.78 5.34
C LYS A 35 -0.54 -7.62 4.89
N THR A 36 -1.63 -7.65 5.66
CA THR A 36 -2.85 -8.34 5.24
C THR A 36 -3.53 -7.67 4.05
N GLU A 37 -3.59 -6.33 4.03
CA GLU A 37 -4.16 -5.56 2.93
C GLU A 37 -3.36 -5.75 1.65
N ILE A 38 -2.03 -5.60 1.69
CA ILE A 38 -1.15 -5.87 0.54
C ILE A 38 -1.33 -7.30 0.05
N ARG A 39 -1.47 -8.29 0.95
CA ARG A 39 -1.70 -9.69 0.57
C ARG A 39 -3.08 -9.89 -0.07
N GLN A 40 -4.11 -9.22 0.43
CA GLN A 40 -5.45 -9.26 -0.16
C GLN A 40 -5.47 -8.61 -1.54
N ASP A 41 -4.84 -7.46 -1.70
CA ASP A 41 -4.73 -6.76 -2.98
C ASP A 41 -3.93 -7.57 -3.98
N ALA A 42 -2.80 -8.14 -3.58
CA ALA A 42 -2.04 -9.06 -4.42
C ALA A 42 -2.88 -10.27 -4.85
N LYS A 43 -3.67 -10.86 -3.94
CA LYS A 43 -4.57 -11.97 -4.26
C LYS A 43 -5.69 -11.55 -5.23
N ARG A 44 -6.31 -10.39 -5.00
CA ARG A 44 -7.34 -9.83 -5.88
C ARG A 44 -6.80 -9.53 -7.26
N ALA A 45 -5.61 -8.92 -7.35
CA ALA A 45 -4.91 -8.68 -8.60
C ALA A 45 -4.58 -9.99 -9.32
N ALA A 46 -4.06 -10.99 -8.60
CA ALA A 46 -3.76 -12.31 -9.17
C ALA A 46 -5.01 -12.97 -9.75
N VAL A 47 -6.10 -13.05 -8.98
CA VAL A 47 -7.38 -13.63 -9.43
C VAL A 47 -7.96 -12.82 -10.59
N GLY A 48 -7.98 -11.48 -10.48
CA GLY A 48 -8.50 -10.59 -11.50
C GLY A 48 -7.71 -10.63 -12.81
N SER A 49 -6.40 -10.91 -12.74
CA SER A 49 -5.55 -11.09 -13.92
C SER A 49 -5.66 -12.46 -14.58
N GLY A 50 -6.29 -13.44 -13.93
CA GLY A 50 -6.36 -14.82 -14.42
C GLY A 50 -7.00 -14.94 -15.80
N ALA A 51 -8.14 -14.28 -16.02
CA ALA A 51 -8.81 -14.27 -17.33
C ALA A 51 -7.96 -13.60 -18.41
N LEU A 52 -7.24 -12.53 -18.07
CA LEU A 52 -6.35 -11.84 -19.01
C LEU A 52 -5.17 -12.73 -19.41
N ILE A 53 -4.55 -13.41 -18.44
CA ILE A 53 -3.45 -14.36 -18.72
C ILE A 53 -3.94 -15.48 -19.65
N MET A 54 -5.11 -16.06 -19.37
CA MET A 54 -5.71 -17.09 -20.22
C MET A 54 -6.04 -16.58 -21.63
N ALA A 55 -6.57 -15.37 -21.74
CA ALA A 55 -6.85 -14.74 -23.04
C ALA A 55 -5.56 -14.50 -23.84
N LEU A 56 -4.51 -13.99 -23.18
CA LEU A 56 -3.20 -13.78 -23.80
C LEU A 56 -2.54 -15.11 -24.21
N ALA A 57 -2.66 -16.15 -23.38
CA ALA A 57 -2.17 -17.48 -23.71
C ALA A 57 -2.91 -18.07 -24.93
N ALA A 58 -4.25 -17.97 -24.95
CA ALA A 58 -5.05 -18.40 -26.10
C ALA A 58 -4.67 -17.64 -27.37
N LEU A 59 -4.48 -16.31 -27.27
CA LEU A 59 -4.04 -15.49 -28.40
C LEU A 59 -2.63 -15.90 -28.87
N PHE A 60 -1.71 -16.19 -27.95
CA PHE A 60 -0.36 -16.66 -28.27
C PHE A 60 -0.39 -17.96 -29.07
N PHE A 61 -1.23 -18.93 -28.69
CA PHE A 61 -1.41 -20.17 -29.45
C PHE A 61 -2.19 -19.98 -30.77
N ALA A 62 -3.06 -18.96 -30.85
CA ALA A 62 -3.78 -18.65 -32.08
C ALA A 62 -2.90 -17.97 -33.14
N VAL A 63 -1.84 -17.24 -32.74
CA VAL A 63 -0.97 -16.49 -33.66
C VAL A 63 -0.37 -17.38 -34.77
N PRO A 64 0.25 -18.54 -34.50
CA PRO A 64 0.79 -19.40 -35.57
C PRO A 64 -0.28 -19.86 -36.57
N VAL A 65 -1.45 -20.30 -36.08
CA VAL A 65 -2.56 -20.76 -36.92
C VAL A 65 -3.11 -19.60 -37.75
N GLY A 66 -3.32 -18.43 -37.12
CA GLY A 66 -3.75 -17.21 -37.78
C GLY A 66 -2.74 -16.70 -38.81
N SER A 67 -1.43 -16.86 -38.55
CA SER A 67 -0.37 -16.48 -39.48
C SER A 67 -0.43 -17.29 -40.77
N VAL A 68 -0.57 -18.62 -40.65
CA VAL A 68 -0.71 -19.51 -41.81
C VAL A 68 -2.01 -19.20 -42.55
N ALA A 69 -3.13 -19.05 -41.85
CA ALA A 69 -4.41 -18.70 -42.46
C ALA A 69 -4.35 -17.37 -43.23
N ALA A 70 -3.72 -16.34 -42.66
CA ALA A 70 -3.51 -15.05 -43.31
C ALA A 70 -2.61 -15.17 -44.54
N ALA A 71 -1.50 -15.90 -44.45
CA ALA A 71 -0.58 -16.11 -45.57
C ALA A 71 -1.27 -16.87 -46.72
N LEU A 72 -2.08 -17.89 -46.42
CA LEU A 72 -2.87 -18.60 -47.42
C LEU A 72 -3.96 -17.72 -48.04
N GLY A 73 -4.62 -16.87 -47.24
CA GLY A 73 -5.58 -15.89 -47.73
C GLY A 73 -4.95 -14.88 -48.70
N ILE A 74 -3.76 -14.38 -48.38
CA ILE A 74 -2.98 -13.50 -49.27
C ILE A 74 -2.52 -14.25 -50.52
N HIS A 75 -2.10 -15.51 -50.36
CA HIS A 75 -1.71 -16.36 -51.49
C HIS A 75 -2.86 -16.55 -52.49
N ALA A 76 -4.09 -16.69 -52.00
CA ALA A 76 -5.29 -16.80 -52.84
C ALA A 76 -5.56 -15.54 -53.70
N LEU A 77 -4.92 -14.40 -53.40
CA LEU A 77 -4.98 -13.19 -54.21
C LEU A 77 -3.94 -13.18 -55.36
N GLY A 78 -3.23 -14.28 -55.58
CA GLY A 78 -2.24 -14.44 -56.65
C GLY A 78 -0.80 -14.09 -56.25
N ILE A 79 -0.55 -13.73 -54.98
CA ILE A 79 0.80 -13.53 -54.46
C ILE A 79 1.43 -14.90 -54.19
N THR A 80 2.71 -15.10 -54.54
CA THR A 80 3.38 -16.37 -54.27
C THR A 80 3.46 -16.65 -52.77
N LEU A 81 3.37 -17.93 -52.36
CA LEU A 81 3.29 -18.31 -50.95
C LEU A 81 4.40 -17.71 -50.07
N GLY A 82 5.66 -17.69 -50.56
CA GLY A 82 6.78 -17.12 -49.81
C GLY A 82 6.61 -15.64 -49.49
N TRP A 83 6.21 -14.84 -50.48
CA TRP A 83 5.94 -13.41 -50.29
C TRP A 83 4.74 -13.16 -49.38
N SER A 84 3.71 -14.01 -49.40
CA SER A 84 2.58 -13.91 -48.48
C SER A 84 3.01 -14.03 -47.02
N PHE A 85 3.89 -14.97 -46.68
CA PHE A 85 4.43 -15.09 -45.32
C PHE A 85 5.27 -13.87 -44.92
N PHE A 86 6.07 -13.30 -45.83
CA PHE A 86 6.83 -12.08 -45.57
C PHE A 86 5.93 -10.87 -45.29
N ILE A 87 4.79 -10.75 -45.99
CA ILE A 87 3.82 -9.68 -45.75
C ILE A 87 3.21 -9.81 -44.35
N VAL A 88 2.78 -11.01 -43.96
CA VAL A 88 2.24 -11.26 -42.61
C VAL A 88 3.29 -10.99 -41.53
N PHE A 89 4.52 -11.44 -41.74
CA PHE A 89 5.64 -11.16 -40.85
C PHE A 89 5.92 -9.65 -40.71
N GLY A 90 5.95 -8.93 -41.84
CA GLY A 90 6.10 -7.47 -41.86
C GLY A 90 4.97 -6.75 -41.13
N ALA A 91 3.73 -7.23 -41.25
CA ALA A 91 2.60 -6.70 -40.50
C ALA A 91 2.78 -6.88 -38.98
N TYR A 92 3.27 -8.04 -38.52
CA TYR A 92 3.58 -8.22 -37.10
C TYR A 92 4.70 -7.32 -36.61
N LEU A 93 5.78 -7.15 -37.39
CA LEU A 93 6.85 -6.20 -37.05
C LEU A 93 6.32 -4.78 -36.88
N LEU A 94 5.42 -4.34 -37.76
CA LEU A 94 4.79 -3.03 -37.66
C LEU A 94 3.96 -2.90 -36.37
N ILE A 95 3.13 -3.90 -36.06
CA ILE A 95 2.32 -3.93 -34.84
C ILE A 95 3.22 -3.88 -33.59
N PHE A 96 4.26 -4.70 -33.53
CA PHE A 96 5.18 -4.73 -32.39
C PHE A 96 5.97 -3.43 -32.26
N ALA A 97 6.38 -2.81 -33.36
CA ALA A 97 7.03 -1.50 -33.33
C ALA A 97 6.11 -0.44 -32.71
N VAL A 98 4.85 -0.35 -33.16
CA VAL A 98 3.87 0.59 -32.60
C VAL A 98 3.65 0.34 -31.11
N LEU A 99 3.46 -0.91 -30.69
CA LEU A 99 3.29 -1.27 -29.29
C LEU A 99 4.51 -0.91 -28.44
N ALA A 100 5.73 -1.16 -28.95
CA ALA A 100 6.97 -0.80 -28.27
C ALA A 100 7.11 0.73 -28.10
N LEU A 101 6.76 1.50 -29.13
CA LEU A 101 6.76 2.97 -29.05
C LEU A 101 5.74 3.49 -28.02
N LEU A 102 4.53 2.93 -28.01
CA LEU A 102 3.49 3.28 -27.03
C LEU A 102 3.93 2.93 -25.60
N ALA A 103 4.47 1.73 -25.41
CA ALA A 103 5.00 1.27 -24.12
C ALA A 103 6.13 2.20 -23.64
N TYR A 104 7.12 2.47 -24.49
CA TYR A 104 8.22 3.37 -24.19
C TYR A 104 7.73 4.76 -23.80
N GLY A 105 6.76 5.31 -24.54
CA GLY A 105 6.15 6.61 -24.26
C GLY A 105 5.41 6.66 -22.92
N ARG A 106 4.83 5.55 -22.46
CA ARG A 106 4.19 5.45 -21.14
C ARG A 106 5.23 5.30 -20.04
N PHE A 107 6.21 4.42 -20.19
CA PHE A 107 7.26 4.21 -19.20
C PHE A 107 8.11 5.46 -18.97
N LYS A 108 8.40 6.24 -20.03
CA LYS A 108 9.14 7.50 -19.90
C LYS A 108 8.42 8.55 -19.03
N LYS A 109 7.10 8.45 -18.90
CA LYS A 109 6.29 9.37 -18.07
C LYS A 109 6.22 8.94 -16.61
N VAL A 110 6.60 7.69 -16.29
CA VAL A 110 6.63 7.20 -14.91
C VAL A 110 7.86 7.77 -14.22
N LYS A 111 7.68 8.88 -13.51
CA LYS A 111 8.71 9.43 -12.61
C LYS A 111 8.72 8.65 -11.30
N LYS A 112 9.89 8.53 -10.67
CA LYS A 112 9.97 8.02 -9.29
C LYS A 112 9.10 8.91 -8.38
N PRO A 113 8.43 8.36 -7.36
CA PRO A 113 7.65 9.15 -6.43
C PRO A 113 8.57 9.93 -5.47
N GLU A 114 9.23 10.96 -6.00
CA GLU A 114 10.27 11.74 -5.30
C GLU A 114 9.73 12.37 -4.00
N ARG A 115 8.51 12.93 -4.03
CA ARG A 115 7.88 13.50 -2.84
C ARG A 115 7.68 12.48 -1.72
N SER A 116 7.26 11.26 -2.06
CA SER A 116 7.06 10.20 -1.06
C SER A 116 8.40 9.73 -0.47
N ILE A 117 9.44 9.64 -1.30
CA ILE A 117 10.80 9.28 -0.86
C ILE A 117 11.37 10.38 0.05
N ASP A 118 11.22 11.65 -0.33
CA ASP A 118 11.72 12.78 0.46
C ASP A 118 10.98 12.92 1.79
N SER A 119 9.65 12.76 1.80
CA SER A 119 8.87 12.74 3.04
C SER A 119 9.32 11.60 3.96
N ALA A 120 9.51 10.39 3.44
CA ALA A 120 10.00 9.27 4.22
C ALA A 120 11.40 9.52 4.82
N LYS A 121 12.32 10.10 4.04
CA LYS A 121 13.66 10.48 4.51
C LYS A 121 13.62 11.55 5.60
N LYS A 122 12.77 12.58 5.44
CA LYS A 122 12.59 13.63 6.45
C LYS A 122 12.05 13.07 7.75
N THR A 123 11.03 12.21 7.69
CA THR A 123 10.47 11.55 8.87
C THR A 123 11.51 10.69 9.58
N ALA A 124 12.31 9.91 8.84
CA ALA A 124 13.38 9.11 9.42
C ALA A 124 14.47 9.99 10.08
N ALA A 125 14.85 11.11 9.45
CA ALA A 125 15.85 12.04 9.99
C ALA A 125 15.39 12.73 11.29
N VAL A 126 14.10 13.07 11.38
CA VAL A 126 13.51 13.64 12.60
C VAL A 126 13.51 12.61 13.74
N LEU A 127 13.11 11.36 13.44
CA LEU A 127 13.09 10.27 14.42
C LEU A 127 14.48 9.90 14.93
N GLN A 128 15.52 9.94 14.08
CA GLN A 128 16.90 9.67 14.51
C GLN A 128 17.48 10.79 15.41
N LYS A 129 17.04 12.04 15.23
CA LYS A 129 17.51 13.19 16.03
C LYS A 129 16.71 13.41 17.31
N ALA A 130 15.50 12.87 17.40
CA ALA A 130 14.67 12.99 18.59
C ALA A 130 15.27 12.13 19.73
N LYS A 131 15.97 12.77 20.67
CA LYS A 131 16.21 12.17 21.99
C LYS A 131 14.90 12.23 22.80
N PRO A 132 14.55 11.19 23.59
CA PRO A 132 13.44 11.28 24.52
C PRO A 132 13.69 12.46 25.47
N HIS A 133 12.86 13.49 25.40
CA HIS A 133 12.86 14.59 26.35
C HIS A 133 11.64 14.39 27.23
N ALA A 134 11.88 13.95 28.47
CA ALA A 134 10.85 14.03 29.49
C ALA A 134 10.47 15.51 29.61
N ARG A 135 9.22 15.84 29.30
CA ARG A 135 8.68 17.18 29.60
C ARG A 135 8.90 17.41 31.09
N PRO A 136 9.66 18.45 31.52
CA PRO A 136 9.68 18.84 32.91
C PRO A 136 8.25 19.23 33.26
N VAL A 137 7.57 18.39 34.05
CA VAL A 137 6.28 18.76 34.63
C VAL A 137 6.65 19.68 35.78
N GLU A 138 6.60 20.99 35.54
CA GLU A 138 6.83 21.96 36.60
C GLU A 138 5.68 21.82 37.61
N PRO A 139 5.93 21.82 38.94
CA PRO A 139 4.90 21.57 39.97
C PRO A 139 3.69 22.54 39.98
N GLN A 140 3.60 23.50 39.05
CA GLN A 140 2.57 24.54 39.03
C GLN A 140 1.19 24.08 38.50
N ASP A 141 1.07 22.92 37.88
CA ASP A 141 -0.25 22.38 37.45
C ASP A 141 -1.01 21.67 38.60
N ALA A 142 -0.42 21.57 39.78
CA ALA A 142 -1.09 21.14 41.01
C ALA A 142 -1.83 22.31 41.69
N LYS A 143 -2.59 23.10 40.93
CA LYS A 143 -3.60 23.98 41.56
C LYS A 143 -4.77 23.08 41.94
N PRO A 144 -5.16 22.97 43.22
CA PRO A 144 -6.34 22.21 43.55
C PRO A 144 -7.50 22.88 42.84
N VAL A 145 -8.19 22.14 41.97
CA VAL A 145 -9.56 22.47 41.57
C VAL A 145 -10.40 22.25 42.82
N GLY A 146 -10.27 23.19 43.75
CA GLY A 146 -10.97 23.21 45.02
C GLY A 146 -12.46 23.37 44.75
N ALA A 147 -13.21 22.38 45.22
CA ALA A 147 -14.54 22.51 45.78
C ALA A 147 -15.24 23.85 45.52
N THR A 148 -16.00 23.94 44.44
CA THR A 148 -17.22 24.76 44.45
C THR A 148 -18.38 23.82 44.74
N ALA A 149 -18.66 23.69 46.02
CA ALA A 149 -19.95 23.25 46.51
C ALA A 149 -21.02 24.28 46.12
N ALA A 150 -22.13 23.81 45.56
CA ALA A 150 -23.47 24.34 45.84
C ALA A 150 -24.51 23.48 45.08
N ALA A 151 -25.05 22.47 45.76
CA ALA A 151 -26.42 22.07 45.51
C ALA A 151 -27.36 23.16 46.04
N PRO A 152 -28.53 23.34 45.44
CA PRO A 152 -29.72 23.44 46.27
C PRO A 152 -30.74 22.37 45.88
N ALA A 153 -31.34 21.83 46.92
CA ALA A 153 -32.45 20.90 46.88
C ALA A 153 -33.78 21.62 46.58
N LEU A 154 -34.77 20.77 46.24
CA LEU A 154 -36.23 20.97 46.31
C LEU A 154 -36.92 21.62 45.09
N GLU A 155 -37.81 20.85 44.43
CA GLU A 155 -39.29 21.04 44.39
C GLU A 155 -39.84 20.05 43.31
N SER A 156 -40.50 18.92 43.62
CA SER A 156 -41.88 18.75 44.10
C SER A 156 -42.95 19.48 43.28
N LYS A 157 -43.52 18.83 42.24
CA LYS A 157 -44.99 18.60 42.05
C LYS A 157 -45.37 18.26 40.60
N MET A 158 -46.29 17.30 40.53
CA MET A 158 -47.26 16.94 39.46
C MET A 158 -46.75 16.07 38.30
#